data_AF-A0A354JA78-F1
#
_entry.id   AF-A0A354JA78-F1
#
_cell.length_a   1.000
_cell.length_b   1.000
_cell.length_c   1.000
_cell.angle_alpha   90.00
_cell.angle_beta   90.00
_cell.angle_gamma   90.00
#
_symmetry.space_group_name_H-M   'P 1'
#
loop_
_entity.id
_entity.type
_entity.pdbx_description
1 polymer ?
#
loop_
_entity_poly.entity_id
_entity_poly.type
_entity_poly.pdbx_seq_one_letter_code
_entity_poly.pdbx_strand_id
1 'polypeptide(L)'
;MKYTIDIQATATYADKYNEPCDCIYCQNYEMMFSTVYPEVVKILHGFGIPLRRPLEVGDCFWNDTRDRRRYESFYSVKGELFEDKLEIYKKDAIITLYRPDTNAHIYSNTGMESPYFIFVISNIELPWVMSEIPDD
;
A
#
# COMPACT_ATOMS: atom_id res chain seq x y z
N MET A 1 8.97 -14.83 -16.32
CA MET A 1 8.99 -13.62 -15.48
C MET A 1 7.57 -13.07 -15.43
N LYS A 2 7.03 -12.68 -14.27
CA LYS A 2 5.60 -12.32 -14.13
C LYS A 2 5.32 -10.82 -14.25
N TYR A 3 6.34 -9.98 -14.11
CA TYR A 3 6.26 -8.52 -14.24
C TYR A 3 7.63 -7.91 -14.55
N THR A 4 7.66 -6.67 -15.02
CA THR A 4 8.85 -5.79 -15.12
C THR A 4 8.70 -4.63 -14.15
N ILE A 5 9.81 -4.05 -13.68
CA ILE A 5 9.80 -2.87 -12.80
C ILE A 5 10.91 -1.92 -13.22
N ASP A 6 10.57 -0.64 -13.33
CA ASP A 6 11.52 0.47 -13.33
C ASP A 6 11.59 1.04 -11.89
N ILE A 7 12.60 0.59 -11.16
CA ILE A 7 12.80 0.94 -9.74
C ILE A 7 13.06 2.44 -9.60
N GLN A 8 13.83 3.03 -10.51
CA GLN A 8 14.19 4.45 -10.41
C GLN A 8 12.97 5.32 -10.70
N ALA A 9 12.22 5.03 -11.77
CA ALA A 9 11.00 5.75 -12.07
C ALA A 9 9.96 5.60 -10.94
N THR A 10 9.80 4.39 -10.39
CA THR A 10 8.91 4.15 -9.23
C THR A 10 9.33 4.95 -8.00
N ALA A 11 10.63 4.99 -7.67
CA ALA A 11 11.13 5.72 -6.51
C ALA A 11 11.02 7.24 -6.63
N THR A 12 11.16 7.77 -7.85
CA THR A 12 11.04 9.21 -8.12
C THR A 12 9.61 9.66 -8.36
N TYR A 13 8.68 8.71 -8.53
CA TYR A 13 7.30 9.03 -8.78
C TYR A 13 6.68 9.68 -7.54
N ALA A 14 6.20 10.89 -7.76
CA ALA A 14 5.40 11.65 -6.82
C ALA A 14 4.16 12.08 -7.59
N ASP A 15 3.02 11.45 -7.32
CA ASP A 15 1.77 11.94 -7.88
C ASP A 15 1.46 13.31 -7.30
N LYS A 16 0.85 14.16 -8.12
CA LYS A 16 0.26 15.42 -7.67
C LYS A 16 -0.91 15.19 -6.70
N TYR A 17 -1.41 13.96 -6.61
CA TYR A 17 -2.44 13.53 -5.67
C TYR A 17 -1.90 12.76 -4.45
N ASN A 18 -0.59 12.46 -4.38
CA ASN A 18 0.03 11.66 -3.31
C ASN A 18 0.79 12.53 -2.29
N GLU A 19 0.27 13.73 -2.00
CA GLU A 19 0.73 14.45 -0.81
C GLU A 19 0.38 13.60 0.42
N PRO A 20 1.33 13.33 1.34
CA PRO A 20 1.03 12.54 2.52
C PRO A 20 -0.12 13.17 3.32
N CYS A 21 -1.16 12.38 3.56
CA CYS A 21 -2.28 12.79 4.40
C CYS A 21 -1.82 12.81 5.87
N ASP A 22 -2.14 13.90 6.57
CA ASP A 22 -1.76 14.12 7.97
C ASP A 22 -2.88 13.73 8.95
N CYS A 23 -3.92 13.01 8.51
CA CYS A 23 -4.97 12.55 9.40
C CYS A 23 -4.45 11.51 10.42
N ILE A 24 -5.16 11.36 11.54
CA ILE A 24 -4.75 10.47 12.64
C ILE A 24 -4.53 9.02 12.19
N TYR A 25 -5.30 8.55 11.21
CA TYR A 25 -5.20 7.18 10.68
C TYR A 25 -3.91 6.98 9.89
N CYS A 26 -3.57 7.93 9.02
CA CYS A 26 -2.34 7.91 8.24
C CYS A 26 -1.11 8.06 9.14
N GLN A 27 -1.19 8.93 10.15
CA GLN A 27 -0.13 9.06 11.16
C GLN A 27 0.11 7.75 11.92
N ASN A 28 -0.96 7.07 12.38
CA ASN A 28 -0.83 5.77 13.04
C ASN A 28 -0.18 4.73 12.11
N TYR A 29 -0.62 4.69 10.85
CA TYR A 29 -0.06 3.80 9.83
C TYR A 29 1.44 4.04 9.65
N GLU A 30 1.86 5.29 9.41
CA GLU A 30 3.26 5.64 9.20
C GLU A 30 4.15 5.28 10.40
N MET A 31 3.64 5.48 11.62
CA MET A 31 4.37 5.15 12.85
C MET A 31 4.57 3.65 13.04
N MET A 32 3.53 2.85 12.76
CA MET A 32 3.51 1.44 13.16
C MET A 32 3.86 0.47 12.05
N PHE A 33 3.59 0.79 10.78
CA PHE A 33 3.69 -0.18 9.69
C PHE A 33 5.07 -0.82 9.57
N SER A 34 6.14 -0.01 9.58
CA SER A 34 7.51 -0.53 9.45
C SER A 34 7.97 -1.37 10.64
N THR A 35 7.39 -1.14 11.82
CA THR A 35 7.68 -1.90 13.04
C THR A 35 6.97 -3.26 13.01
N VAL A 36 5.71 -3.29 12.57
CA VAL A 36 4.91 -4.52 12.53
C VAL A 36 5.23 -5.40 11.33
N TYR A 37 5.48 -4.80 10.16
CA TYR A 37 5.69 -5.51 8.89
C TYR A 37 7.06 -5.25 8.24
N PRO A 38 8.19 -5.51 8.93
CA PRO A 38 9.53 -5.23 8.40
C PRO A 38 9.88 -6.06 7.15
N GLU A 39 9.29 -7.25 6.98
CA GLU A 39 9.45 -8.04 5.75
C GLU A 39 8.76 -7.39 4.55
N VAL A 40 7.55 -6.85 4.75
CA VAL A 40 6.80 -6.15 3.70
C VAL A 40 7.53 -4.87 3.28
N VAL A 41 8.14 -4.15 4.23
CA VAL A 41 8.99 -2.99 3.93
C VAL A 41 10.17 -3.35 3.02
N LYS A 42 10.79 -4.53 3.22
CA LYS A 42 11.87 -5.00 2.32
C LYS A 42 11.34 -5.26 0.92
N ILE A 43 10.12 -5.80 0.79
CA ILE A 43 9.48 -6.03 -0.51
C ILE A 43 9.18 -4.68 -1.18
N LEU A 44 8.60 -3.72 -0.48
CA LEU A 44 8.36 -2.36 -0.98
C LEU A 44 9.64 -1.72 -1.53
N HIS A 45 10.74 -1.78 -0.76
CA HIS A 45 12.03 -1.27 -1.20
C HIS A 45 12.56 -1.99 -2.45
N GLY A 46 12.31 -3.29 -2.59
CA GLY A 46 12.65 -4.07 -3.78
C GLY A 46 11.90 -3.61 -5.05
N PHE A 47 10.76 -2.95 -4.90
CA PHE A 47 9.98 -2.34 -5.98
C PHE A 47 10.33 -0.86 -6.19
N GLY A 48 11.24 -0.29 -5.39
CA GLY A 48 11.53 1.15 -5.39
C GLY A 48 10.44 1.99 -4.74
N ILE A 49 9.51 1.39 -4.00
CA ILE A 49 8.37 2.10 -3.43
C ILE A 49 8.79 2.81 -2.13
N PRO A 50 8.60 4.14 -2.02
CA PRO A 50 8.79 4.85 -0.77
C PRO A 50 7.64 4.57 0.21
N LEU A 51 7.95 4.09 1.42
CA LEU A 51 6.95 3.72 2.42
C LEU A 51 5.99 4.87 2.80
N ARG A 52 6.48 6.11 2.86
CA ARG A 52 5.72 7.28 3.33
C ARG A 52 4.93 7.99 2.23
N ARG A 53 4.79 7.38 1.05
CA ARG A 53 4.02 7.96 -0.05
C ARG A 53 3.14 6.90 -0.73
N PRO A 54 2.24 6.25 0.02
CA PRO A 54 1.16 5.50 -0.61
C PRO A 54 0.32 6.44 -1.48
N LEU A 55 -0.30 5.87 -2.52
CA LEU A 55 -1.39 6.50 -3.25
C LEU A 55 -2.56 6.79 -2.31
N GLU A 56 -2.85 5.81 -1.45
CA GLU A 56 -3.97 5.82 -0.52
C GLU A 56 -3.65 4.89 0.65
N VAL A 57 -4.07 5.31 1.85
CA VAL A 57 -4.16 4.44 3.03
C VAL A 57 -5.63 4.38 3.42
N GLY A 58 -6.27 3.27 3.06
CA GLY A 58 -7.65 3.02 3.46
C GLY A 58 -7.68 2.56 4.91
N ASP A 59 -8.18 3.42 5.80
CA ASP A 59 -8.60 3.01 7.13
C ASP A 59 -9.92 2.21 7.02
N CYS A 60 -9.99 1.06 7.67
CA CYS A 60 -11.16 0.18 7.57
C CYS A 60 -12.02 0.23 8.84
N PHE A 61 -11.57 -0.46 9.90
CA PHE A 61 -12.30 -0.63 11.16
C PHE A 61 -11.39 -1.30 12.20
N TRP A 62 -11.83 -1.38 13.45
CA TRP A 62 -11.17 -2.17 14.50
C TRP A 62 -11.21 -3.66 14.19
N ASN A 63 -10.16 -4.41 14.52
CA ASN A 63 -10.22 -5.87 14.50
C ASN A 63 -11.20 -6.39 15.58
N ASP A 64 -11.50 -7.70 15.54
CA ASP A 64 -12.51 -8.31 16.42
C ASP A 64 -12.21 -8.13 17.92
N THR A 65 -10.92 -8.06 18.29
CA THR A 65 -10.45 -7.83 19.66
C THR A 65 -10.37 -6.35 20.06
N ARG A 66 -10.62 -5.43 19.12
CA ARG A 66 -10.53 -3.96 19.28
C ARG A 66 -9.18 -3.49 19.85
N ASP A 67 -8.10 -4.22 19.58
CA ASP A 67 -6.74 -3.86 19.98
C ASP A 67 -5.89 -3.37 18.79
N ARG A 68 -6.35 -3.62 17.56
CA ARG A 68 -5.67 -3.19 16.33
C ARG A 68 -6.64 -2.56 15.36
N ARG A 69 -6.12 -1.62 14.58
CA ARG A 69 -6.83 -0.98 13.47
C ARG A 69 -6.46 -1.67 12.15
N ARG A 70 -7.47 -1.94 11.32
CA ARG A 70 -7.31 -2.55 10.00
C ARG A 70 -7.09 -1.51 8.92
N TYR A 71 -6.13 -1.77 8.04
CA TYR A 71 -5.79 -0.91 6.92
C TYR A 71 -5.65 -1.68 5.60
N GLU A 72 -5.75 -0.93 4.52
CA GLU A 72 -5.22 -1.27 3.20
C GLU A 72 -4.34 -0.13 2.70
N SER A 73 -3.34 -0.44 1.87
CA SER A 73 -2.50 0.59 1.27
C SER A 73 -2.19 0.28 -0.19
N PHE A 74 -2.15 1.33 -1.00
CA PHE A 74 -2.05 1.24 -2.45
C PHE A 74 -0.84 2.02 -2.93
N TYR A 75 -0.10 1.47 -3.89
CA TYR A 75 1.05 2.13 -4.52
C TYR A 75 1.03 1.92 -6.04
N SER A 76 1.57 2.88 -6.79
CA SER A 76 1.75 2.74 -8.24
C SER A 76 3.19 2.33 -8.52
N VAL A 77 3.37 1.36 -9.41
CA VAL A 77 4.68 0.84 -9.80
C VAL A 77 4.87 1.02 -11.29
N LYS A 78 5.98 1.65 -11.69
CA LYS A 78 6.33 1.79 -13.09
C LYS A 78 6.82 0.45 -13.62
N GLY A 79 6.14 -0.08 -14.65
CA GLY A 79 6.44 -1.39 -15.20
C GLY A 79 5.20 -2.09 -15.71
N GLU A 80 5.36 -3.33 -16.17
CA GLU A 80 4.29 -4.11 -16.77
C GLU A 80 4.01 -5.37 -15.94
N LEU A 81 2.73 -5.66 -15.71
CA LEU A 81 2.28 -6.87 -15.04
C LEU A 81 1.64 -7.82 -16.06
N PHE A 82 2.26 -8.98 -16.29
CA PHE A 82 1.84 -9.92 -17.32
C PHE A 82 0.67 -10.83 -16.90
N GLU A 83 0.36 -10.92 -15.61
CA GLU A 83 -0.77 -11.69 -15.07
C GLU A 83 -1.49 -10.82 -14.04
N ASP A 84 -2.79 -10.56 -14.22
CA ASP A 84 -3.57 -9.79 -13.25
C ASP A 84 -3.75 -10.56 -11.93
N LYS A 85 -3.94 -9.82 -10.83
CA LYS A 85 -4.18 -10.36 -9.47
C LYS A 85 -3.09 -11.31 -8.98
N LEU A 86 -1.83 -10.93 -9.17
CA LEU A 86 -0.70 -11.72 -8.76
C LEU A 86 -0.39 -11.52 -7.28
N GLU A 87 -0.69 -12.51 -6.43
CA GLU A 87 -0.23 -12.56 -5.04
C GLU A 87 1.29 -12.86 -5.00
N ILE A 88 2.07 -11.97 -4.39
CA ILE A 88 3.54 -12.13 -4.24
C ILE A 88 3.99 -12.35 -2.79
N TYR A 89 3.10 -12.09 -1.82
CA TYR A 89 3.34 -12.32 -0.40
C TYR A 89 2.02 -12.61 0.31
N LYS A 90 2.01 -13.59 1.21
CA LYS A 90 0.83 -14.00 1.96
C LYS A 90 1.23 -14.59 3.31
N LYS A 91 1.16 -13.78 4.37
CA LYS A 91 1.33 -14.19 5.75
C LYS A 91 0.32 -13.44 6.63
N ASP A 92 0.82 -12.53 7.44
CA ASP A 92 0.13 -11.59 8.31
C ASP A 92 -0.42 -10.38 7.54
N ALA A 93 0.20 -10.01 6.43
CA ALA A 93 -0.36 -9.16 5.38
C ALA A 93 -0.38 -9.90 4.04
N ILE A 94 -1.13 -9.37 3.07
CA ILE A 94 -1.20 -9.90 1.71
C ILE A 94 -0.74 -8.81 0.74
N ILE A 95 0.16 -9.16 -0.17
CA ILE A 95 0.59 -8.27 -1.26
C ILE A 95 0.09 -8.85 -2.58
N THR A 96 -0.74 -8.08 -3.26
CA THR A 96 -1.30 -8.44 -4.57
C THR A 96 -1.02 -7.34 -5.59
N LEU A 97 -0.54 -7.75 -6.76
CA LEU A 97 -0.31 -6.86 -7.89
C LEU A 97 -1.50 -6.93 -8.85
N TYR A 98 -1.98 -5.76 -9.28
CA TYR A 98 -3.12 -5.64 -10.19
C TYR A 98 -2.76 -4.83 -11.41
N ARG A 99 -3.27 -5.25 -12.56
CA ARG A 99 -3.16 -4.44 -13.77
C ARG A 99 -4.04 -3.21 -13.66
N PRO A 100 -3.72 -2.12 -14.39
CA PRO A 100 -4.56 -0.92 -14.43
C PRO A 100 -5.99 -1.17 -14.93
N ASP A 101 -6.19 -2.20 -15.76
CA ASP A 101 -7.47 -2.59 -16.36
C ASP A 101 -8.20 -3.70 -15.60
N THR A 102 -7.77 -4.01 -14.37
CA THR A 102 -8.42 -5.03 -13.54
C THR A 102 -9.90 -4.70 -13.27
N ASN A 103 -10.71 -5.74 -13.07
CA ASN A 103 -12.08 -5.60 -12.57
C ASN A 103 -12.18 -5.59 -11.05
N ALA A 104 -11.05 -5.73 -10.34
CA ALA A 104 -11.03 -5.59 -8.88
C ALA A 104 -11.30 -4.14 -8.48
N HIS A 105 -11.98 -3.95 -7.35
CA HIS A 105 -12.20 -2.63 -6.79
C HIS A 105 -10.92 -2.18 -6.08
N ILE A 106 -10.06 -1.47 -6.79
CA ILE A 106 -8.78 -0.96 -6.29
C ILE A 106 -8.67 0.54 -6.54
N TYR A 107 -7.86 1.22 -5.73
CA TYR A 107 -7.48 2.59 -6.02
C TYR A 107 -6.59 2.63 -7.28
N SER A 108 -7.04 3.33 -8.33
CA SER A 108 -6.36 3.38 -9.64
C SER A 108 -6.11 4.80 -10.16
N ASN A 109 -6.45 5.83 -9.38
CA ASN A 109 -6.18 7.21 -9.75
C ASN A 109 -4.71 7.58 -9.47
N THR A 110 -3.81 7.12 -10.34
CA THR A 110 -2.37 7.17 -10.05
C THR A 110 -1.56 8.21 -10.82
N GLY A 111 -2.13 9.06 -11.68
CA GLY A 111 -1.34 10.07 -12.41
C GLY A 111 -0.12 9.57 -13.22
N MET A 112 0.20 8.27 -13.18
CA MET A 112 1.38 7.62 -13.71
C MET A 112 1.02 7.15 -15.11
N GLU A 113 1.83 7.53 -16.08
CA GLU A 113 1.62 7.07 -17.44
C GLU A 113 1.95 5.59 -17.57
N SER A 114 1.21 4.88 -18.44
CA SER A 114 1.50 3.48 -18.77
C SER A 114 2.91 3.29 -19.33
N PRO A 115 3.53 2.10 -19.16
CA PRO A 115 3.03 0.97 -18.38
C PRO A 115 3.21 1.20 -16.88
N TYR A 116 2.19 0.84 -16.11
CA TYR A 116 2.23 0.76 -14.65
C TYR A 116 1.34 -0.39 -14.16
N PHE A 117 1.45 -0.74 -12.90
CA PHE A 117 0.51 -1.61 -12.20
C PHE A 117 0.34 -1.16 -10.75
N ILE A 118 -0.72 -1.62 -10.10
CA ILE A 118 -1.04 -1.26 -8.72
C ILE A 118 -0.51 -2.34 -7.78
N PHE A 119 0.23 -1.92 -6.77
CA PHE A 119 0.71 -2.74 -5.67
C PHE A 119 -0.21 -2.49 -4.48
N VAL A 120 -0.95 -3.53 -4.07
CA VAL A 120 -1.89 -3.44 -2.95
C VAL A 120 -1.38 -4.27 -1.79
N ILE A 121 -1.42 -3.70 -0.60
CA ILE A 121 -1.20 -4.40 0.65
C ILE A 121 -2.52 -4.41 1.40
N SER A 122 -3.05 -5.59 1.67
CA SER A 122 -4.28 -5.79 2.45
C SER A 122 -4.03 -6.63 3.69
N ASN A 123 -5.06 -6.75 4.51
CA ASN A 123 -5.02 -7.46 5.80
C ASN A 123 -3.97 -6.88 6.77
N ILE A 124 -3.77 -5.55 6.74
CA ILE A 124 -2.84 -4.87 7.63
C ILE A 124 -3.55 -4.66 8.97
N GLU A 125 -2.96 -5.12 10.08
CA GLU A 125 -3.46 -4.88 11.44
C GLU A 125 -2.39 -4.21 12.30
N LEU A 126 -2.57 -2.92 12.60
CA LEU A 126 -1.61 -2.14 13.39
C LEU A 126 -2.16 -1.83 14.77
N PRO A 127 -1.35 -1.88 15.83
CA PRO A 127 -1.76 -1.34 17.12
C PRO A 127 -2.06 0.16 16.98
N TRP A 128 -3.02 0.64 17.76
CA TRP A 128 -3.34 2.06 17.80
C TRP A 128 -2.47 2.78 18.83
N VAL A 129 -1.72 3.79 18.40
CA VAL A 129 -0.79 4.56 19.24
C VAL A 129 -1.09 6.06 19.28
N MET A 130 -2.14 6.50 18.58
CA MET A 130 -2.56 7.89 18.59
C MET A 130 -3.35 8.21 19.87
N SER A 131 -3.27 9.47 20.30
CA SER A 131 -3.99 9.94 21.50
C SER A 131 -5.50 9.98 21.31
N GLU A 132 -5.96 10.28 20.11
CA GLU A 132 -7.38 10.27 19.73
C GLU A 132 -7.78 8.86 19.33
N ILE A 133 -8.90 8.35 19.84
CA ILE A 133 -9.39 7.00 19.56
C ILE A 133 -10.57 7.11 18.60
N PRO A 134 -10.55 6.41 17.45
CA PRO A 134 -11.69 6.33 16.55
C PRO A 134 -12.95 5.76 17.23
N ASP A 135 -14.08 6.42 17.03
CA ASP A 135 -15.36 6.17 17.73
C ASP A 135 -16.16 4.95 17.23
N ASP A 136 -15.72 4.28 16.15
CA ASP A 136 -16.47 3.22 15.45
C ASP A 136 -16.43 1.82 16.09
#